data_AF-A0AAU0XMN9-F1
#
_entry.id   AF-A0AAU0XMN9-F1
#
_cell.length_a   1.000
_cell.length_b   1.000
_cell.length_c   1.000
_cell.angle_alpha   90.00
_cell.angle_beta   90.00
_cell.angle_gamma   90.00
#
_symmetry.space_group_name_H-M   'P 1'
#
loop_
_entity.id
_entity.type
_entity.pdbx_description
1 polymer ?
#
loop_
_entity_poly.entity_id
_entity_poly.type
_entity_poly.pdbx_seq_one_letter_code
_entity_poly.pdbx_strand_id
1 'polypeptide(L)'
;MTVMESTTATTDACASAPRAHPRPEGQDRYTISEVAAFTGLTAHTLRWYERIGLMPHVDRSHTGQRRFTNRDLDWLAFVGKLRLTGMPVAHMVRYAELLREGEHTFEERQELLEATRRDVKARIAELQDTLAVLDYKIDFYAGARRASERP
;
A
#
# COMPACT_ATOMS: atom_id res chain seq x y z
N MET A 1 -11.29 -41.98 19.17
CA MET A 1 -12.21 -40.90 19.57
C MET A 1 -11.35 -39.96 20.42
N THR A 2 -10.86 -38.82 19.96
CA THR A 2 -11.38 -37.86 18.97
C THR A 2 -10.19 -37.16 18.31
N VAL A 3 -10.44 -36.75 17.07
CA VAL A 3 -9.54 -36.20 16.06
C VAL A 3 -8.98 -34.83 16.47
N MET A 4 -7.81 -34.52 15.92
CA MET A 4 -7.19 -33.19 15.87
C MET A 4 -8.17 -32.14 15.36
N GLU A 5 -8.20 -30.97 16.01
CA GLU A 5 -8.60 -29.73 15.33
C GLU A 5 -7.50 -28.69 15.55
N SER A 6 -6.56 -28.71 14.61
CA SER A 6 -5.64 -27.61 14.36
C SER A 6 -6.47 -26.41 13.88
N THR A 7 -6.56 -25.38 14.71
CA THR A 7 -7.16 -24.10 14.32
C THR A 7 -6.31 -23.48 13.22
N THR A 8 -6.74 -23.60 11.96
CA THR A 8 -6.18 -22.88 10.83
C THR A 8 -6.54 -21.40 10.98
N ALA A 9 -5.56 -20.58 11.36
CA ALA A 9 -5.66 -19.14 11.22
C ALA A 9 -5.70 -18.80 9.73
N THR A 10 -6.87 -18.48 9.18
CA THR A 10 -7.03 -17.94 7.82
C THR A 10 -6.23 -16.64 7.75
N THR A 11 -5.03 -16.74 7.18
CA THR A 11 -4.13 -15.62 6.97
C THR A 11 -4.54 -14.97 5.67
N ASP A 12 -5.50 -14.04 5.74
CA ASP A 12 -5.88 -13.20 4.61
C ASP A 12 -4.73 -12.22 4.35
N ALA A 13 -3.78 -12.68 3.53
CA ALA A 13 -2.54 -12.01 3.23
C ALA A 13 -2.72 -11.19 1.95
N CYS A 14 -3.18 -9.94 2.11
CA CYS A 14 -2.84 -8.83 1.20
C CYS A 14 -1.33 -8.52 1.21
N ALA A 15 -0.47 -9.51 1.44
CA ALA A 15 0.96 -9.37 1.46
C ALA A 15 1.42 -9.03 0.04
N SER A 16 1.73 -7.75 -0.17
CA SER A 16 2.73 -7.40 -1.18
C SER A 16 3.96 -8.28 -0.94
N ALA A 17 4.62 -8.75 -2.00
CA ALA A 17 5.80 -9.61 -1.91
C ALA A 17 6.67 -9.29 -0.68
N PRO A 18 7.04 -10.30 0.14
CA PRO A 18 7.53 -10.07 1.50
C PRO A 18 8.73 -9.12 1.44
N ARG A 19 8.54 -7.93 2.00
CA ARG A 19 9.65 -7.03 2.26
C ARG A 19 10.47 -7.66 3.37
N ALA A 20 11.79 -7.49 3.32
CA ALA A 20 12.62 -7.81 4.48
C ALA A 20 12.15 -6.92 5.64
N HIS A 21 11.39 -7.49 6.57
CA HIS A 21 10.97 -6.78 7.77
C HIS A 21 12.22 -6.42 8.59
N PRO A 22 12.26 -5.25 9.22
CA PRO A 22 13.39 -4.88 10.07
C PRO A 22 13.60 -5.85 11.25
N ARG A 23 12.56 -6.59 11.66
CA ARG A 23 12.64 -7.62 12.69
C ARG A 23 11.99 -8.94 12.24
N PRO A 24 12.55 -10.08 12.68
CA PRO A 24 11.96 -11.40 12.45
C PRO A 24 10.56 -11.53 13.08
N GLU A 25 9.77 -12.46 12.54
CA GLU A 25 8.47 -12.83 13.12
C GLU A 25 8.62 -13.29 14.58
N GLY A 26 7.68 -12.86 15.43
CA GLY A 26 7.72 -13.10 16.88
C GLY A 26 8.49 -12.03 17.68
N GLN A 27 9.24 -11.14 17.02
CA GLN A 27 9.88 -9.96 17.62
C GLN A 27 9.39 -8.64 17.00
N ASP A 28 8.31 -8.72 16.23
CA ASP A 28 7.70 -7.66 15.44
C ASP A 28 6.82 -6.75 16.33
N ARG A 29 7.48 -5.98 17.19
CA ARG A 29 6.84 -4.97 18.05
C ARG A 29 7.49 -3.62 17.84
N TYR A 30 7.00 -2.87 16.87
CA TYR A 30 7.52 -1.55 16.50
C TYR A 30 6.79 -0.43 17.21
N THR A 31 7.52 0.59 17.60
CA THR A 31 6.96 1.87 18.05
C THR A 31 6.44 2.67 16.87
N ILE A 32 5.54 3.63 17.12
CA ILE A 32 5.03 4.51 16.07
C ILE A 32 6.15 5.31 15.37
N SER A 33 7.20 5.66 16.08
CA SER A 33 8.35 6.39 15.53
C SER A 33 9.17 5.51 14.58
N GLU A 34 9.35 4.23 14.92
CA GLU A 34 10.01 3.27 14.04
C GLU A 34 9.19 3.03 12.77
N VAL A 35 7.88 2.80 12.90
CA VAL A 35 7.00 2.64 11.74
C VAL A 35 7.00 3.88 10.85
N ALA A 36 6.98 5.08 11.44
CA ALA A 36 7.09 6.33 10.70
C ALA A 36 8.40 6.40 9.89
N ALA A 37 9.52 6.00 10.48
CA ALA A 37 10.81 5.94 9.78
C ALA A 37 10.82 4.91 8.65
N PHE A 38 10.23 3.73 8.85
CA PHE A 38 10.21 2.67 7.84
C PHE A 38 9.25 2.92 6.68
N THR A 39 8.12 3.54 6.95
CA THR A 39 7.05 3.76 5.95
C THR A 39 7.15 5.14 5.28
N GLY A 40 7.92 6.06 5.85
CA GLY A 40 7.94 7.47 5.44
C GLY A 40 6.66 8.23 5.81
N LEU A 41 5.74 7.60 6.56
CA LEU A 41 4.52 8.25 7.03
C LEU A 41 4.80 9.02 8.32
N THR A 42 4.07 10.11 8.54
CA THR A 42 4.17 10.81 9.82
C THR A 42 3.44 10.03 10.91
N ALA A 43 3.89 10.15 12.16
CA ALA A 43 3.17 9.59 13.31
C ALA A 43 1.73 10.12 13.41
N HIS A 44 1.47 11.36 12.94
CA HIS A 44 0.12 11.91 12.84
C HIS A 44 -0.73 11.15 11.81
N THR A 45 -0.18 10.85 10.64
CA THR A 45 -0.86 10.06 9.60
C THR A 45 -1.19 8.65 10.08
N LEU A 46 -0.26 7.99 10.78
CA LEU A 46 -0.51 6.65 11.35
C LEU A 46 -1.66 6.67 12.37
N ARG A 47 -1.68 7.66 13.28
CA ARG A 47 -2.80 7.85 14.21
C ARG A 47 -4.10 8.16 13.50
N TRP A 48 -4.03 8.94 12.43
CA TRP A 48 -5.19 9.28 11.61
C TRP A 48 -5.77 8.03 10.92
N TYR A 49 -4.92 7.18 10.34
CA TYR A 49 -5.33 5.92 9.71
C TYR A 49 -5.99 4.94 10.67
N GLU A 50 -5.46 4.80 11.89
CA GLU A 50 -6.14 4.04 12.95
C GLU A 50 -7.52 4.66 13.27
N ARG A 51 -7.60 5.98 13.43
CA ARG A 51 -8.83 6.68 13.82
C ARG A 51 -9.95 6.54 12.78
N ILE A 52 -9.63 6.55 11.50
CA ILE A 52 -10.63 6.43 10.42
C ILE A 52 -10.98 4.96 10.10
N GLY A 53 -10.45 4.00 10.85
CA GLY A 53 -10.71 2.58 10.59
C GLY A 53 -9.99 2.05 9.36
N LEU A 54 -8.93 2.70 8.88
CA LEU A 54 -8.12 2.15 7.79
C LEU A 54 -7.14 1.08 8.27
N MET A 55 -6.69 1.17 9.51
CA MET A 55 -5.90 0.12 10.16
C MET A 55 -6.74 -0.63 11.19
N PRO A 56 -6.45 -1.91 11.47
CA PRO A 56 -6.99 -2.57 12.65
C PRO A 56 -6.53 -1.85 13.93
N HIS A 57 -7.23 -2.07 15.04
CA HIS A 57 -6.79 -1.54 16.32
C HIS A 57 -5.40 -2.06 16.66
N VAL A 58 -4.48 -1.13 16.94
CA VAL A 58 -3.07 -1.44 17.21
C VAL A 58 -2.92 -1.77 18.69
N ASP A 59 -2.24 -2.87 18.99
CA ASP A 59 -1.95 -3.28 20.35
C ASP A 59 -1.21 -2.20 21.13
N ARG A 60 -1.43 -2.17 22.44
CA ARG A 60 -0.77 -1.24 23.35
C ARG A 60 0.10 -2.01 24.32
N SER A 61 1.33 -1.52 24.52
CA SER A 61 2.20 -1.99 25.60
C SER A 61 1.63 -1.62 26.98
N HIS A 62 2.19 -2.21 28.04
CA HIS A 62 1.81 -1.92 29.43
C HIS A 62 1.91 -0.43 29.82
N THR A 63 2.73 0.35 29.11
CA THR A 63 2.87 1.80 29.31
C THR A 63 1.93 2.64 28.41
N GLY A 64 0.96 2.00 27.75
CA GLY A 64 -0.05 2.63 26.89
C GLY A 64 0.42 3.00 25.48
N GLN A 65 1.68 2.70 25.13
CA GLN A 65 2.26 3.01 23.81
C GLN A 65 1.84 1.99 22.75
N ARG A 66 1.52 2.47 21.54
CA ARG A 66 1.18 1.63 20.37
C ARG A 66 2.34 0.71 19.97
N ARG A 67 2.00 -0.50 19.57
CA ARG A 67 2.93 -1.54 19.10
C ARG A 67 2.41 -2.16 17.82
N PHE A 68 3.14 -1.91 16.74
CA PHE A 68 2.83 -2.42 15.41
C PHE A 68 3.58 -3.73 15.15
N THR A 69 3.00 -4.56 14.30
CA THR A 69 3.47 -5.89 13.88
C THR A 69 3.98 -5.87 12.44
N ASN A 70 4.64 -6.93 12.01
CA ASN A 70 5.06 -7.07 10.60
C ASN A 70 3.85 -7.03 9.66
N ARG A 71 2.71 -7.61 10.08
CA ARG A 71 1.44 -7.55 9.35
C ARG A 71 0.93 -6.12 9.19
N ASP A 72 1.08 -5.27 10.20
CA ASP A 72 0.71 -3.85 10.10
C ASP A 72 1.60 -3.11 9.09
N LEU A 73 2.89 -3.46 9.03
CA LEU A 73 3.82 -2.88 8.06
C LEU A 73 3.46 -3.30 6.63
N ASP A 74 3.10 -4.57 6.40
CA ASP A 74 2.64 -5.04 5.08
C ASP A 74 1.35 -4.35 4.64
N TRP A 75 0.40 -4.22 5.58
CA TRP A 75 -0.82 -3.47 5.34
C TRP A 75 -0.54 -2.02 4.96
N LEU A 76 0.32 -1.33 5.72
CA LEU A 76 0.73 0.04 5.42
C LEU A 76 1.46 0.16 4.08
N ALA A 77 2.27 -0.82 3.71
CA ALA A 77 2.92 -0.87 2.41
C ALA A 77 1.91 -1.01 1.28
N PHE A 78 0.89 -1.85 1.45
CA PHE A 78 -0.20 -2.03 0.50
C PHE A 78 -1.06 -0.76 0.36
N VAL A 79 -1.51 -0.17 1.48
CA VAL A 79 -2.21 1.12 1.51
C VAL A 79 -1.38 2.21 0.83
N GLY A 80 -0.07 2.23 1.06
CA GLY A 80 0.85 3.14 0.39
C GLY A 80 0.82 2.98 -1.14
N LYS A 81 0.76 1.75 -1.65
CA LYS A 81 0.64 1.49 -3.10
C LYS A 81 -0.73 1.90 -3.65
N LEU A 82 -1.83 1.62 -2.95
CA LEU A 82 -3.16 2.08 -3.37
C LEU A 82 -3.25 3.60 -3.42
N ARG A 83 -2.62 4.30 -2.47
CA ARG A 83 -2.58 5.77 -2.49
C ARG A 83 -1.83 6.31 -3.72
N LEU A 84 -0.78 5.63 -4.18
CA LEU A 84 -0.05 6.02 -5.40
C LEU A 84 -0.89 5.87 -6.68
N THR A 85 -1.93 5.04 -6.67
CA THR A 85 -2.85 4.92 -7.81
C THR A 85 -3.86 6.07 -7.87
N GLY A 86 -3.86 6.97 -6.90
CA GLY A 86 -4.88 8.01 -6.76
C GLY A 86 -6.19 7.50 -6.12
N MET A 87 -6.21 6.29 -5.56
CA MET A 87 -7.40 5.76 -4.89
C MET A 87 -7.80 6.68 -3.72
N PRO A 88 -9.07 7.12 -3.63
CA PRO A 88 -9.55 7.89 -2.50
C PRO A 88 -9.43 7.12 -1.18
N VAL A 89 -9.10 7.82 -0.10
CA VAL A 89 -8.99 7.20 1.23
C VAL A 89 -10.28 6.49 1.66
N ALA A 90 -11.44 7.02 1.27
CA ALA A 90 -12.73 6.38 1.53
C ALA A 90 -12.83 4.96 0.93
N HIS A 91 -12.30 4.73 -0.27
CA HIS A 91 -12.29 3.39 -0.89
C HIS A 91 -11.33 2.45 -0.17
N MET A 92 -10.18 2.96 0.28
CA MET A 92 -9.25 2.16 1.10
C MET A 92 -9.87 1.77 2.45
N VAL A 93 -10.65 2.67 3.07
CA VAL A 93 -11.40 2.36 4.30
C VAL A 93 -12.48 1.31 4.03
N ARG A 94 -13.26 1.44 2.94
CA ARG A 94 -14.24 0.42 2.53
C ARG A 94 -13.57 -0.95 2.34
N TYR A 95 -12.41 -0.98 1.68
CA TYR A 95 -11.65 -2.22 1.52
C TYR A 95 -11.22 -2.82 2.87
N ALA A 96 -10.81 -1.98 3.82
CA ALA A 96 -10.49 -2.42 5.18
C ALA A 96 -11.72 -2.95 5.95
N GLU A 97 -12.91 -2.38 5.73
CA GLU A 97 -14.17 -2.87 6.30
C GLU A 97 -14.51 -4.25 5.75
N LEU A 98 -14.46 -4.44 4.43
CA LEU A 98 -14.72 -5.72 3.78
C LEU A 98 -13.80 -6.83 4.31
N LEU A 99 -12.52 -6.53 4.53
CA LEU A 99 -11.57 -7.49 5.12
C LEU A 99 -11.96 -7.91 6.54
N ARG A 100 -12.55 -6.99 7.33
CA ARG A 100 -13.01 -7.30 8.70
C ARG A 100 -14.30 -8.10 8.71
N GLU A 101 -15.17 -7.89 7.73
CA GLU A 101 -16.41 -8.65 7.54
C GLU A 101 -16.10 -10.14 7.23
N GLY A 102 -14.99 -10.42 6.55
CA GLY A 102 -14.44 -11.77 6.41
C GLY A 102 -14.69 -12.40 5.05
N GLU A 103 -14.71 -13.74 4.98
CA GLU A 103 -14.61 -14.49 3.72
C GLU A 103 -15.76 -14.25 2.74
N HIS A 104 -16.97 -13.91 3.23
CA HIS A 104 -18.12 -13.65 2.36
C HIS A 104 -17.96 -12.41 1.47
N THR A 105 -16.97 -11.55 1.74
CA THR A 105 -16.70 -10.33 0.96
C THR A 105 -15.62 -10.50 -0.10
N PHE A 106 -15.15 -11.73 -0.37
CA PHE A 106 -14.07 -11.95 -1.35
C PHE A 106 -14.42 -11.38 -2.74
N GLU A 107 -15.66 -11.51 -3.17
CA GLU A 107 -16.13 -10.98 -4.46
C GLU A 107 -16.05 -9.45 -4.50
N GLU A 108 -16.65 -8.75 -3.52
CA GLU A 108 -16.59 -7.29 -3.42
C GLU A 108 -15.14 -6.76 -3.36
N ARG A 109 -14.26 -7.46 -2.62
CA ARG A 109 -12.84 -7.12 -2.54
C ARG A 109 -12.13 -7.28 -3.87
N GLN A 110 -12.41 -8.36 -4.58
CA GLN A 110 -11.85 -8.61 -5.90
C GLN A 110 -12.30 -7.53 -6.90
N GLU A 111 -13.60 -7.22 -6.94
CA GLU A 111 -14.16 -6.21 -7.84
C GLU A 111 -13.54 -4.83 -7.63
N LEU A 112 -13.36 -4.40 -6.37
CA LEU A 112 -12.70 -3.13 -6.03
C LEU A 112 -11.27 -3.08 -6.56
N LEU A 113 -10.50 -4.16 -6.38
CA LEU A 113 -9.12 -4.24 -6.86
C LEU A 113 -9.03 -4.31 -8.38
N GLU A 114 -9.97 -5.00 -9.04
CA GLU A 114 -10.04 -5.04 -10.49
C GLU A 114 -10.40 -3.68 -11.10
N ALA A 115 -11.34 -2.95 -10.51
CA ALA A 115 -11.64 -1.57 -10.90
C ALA A 115 -10.40 -0.69 -10.79
N THR A 116 -9.73 -0.73 -9.64
CA THR A 116 -8.47 0.01 -9.42
C THR A 116 -7.41 -0.37 -10.45
N ARG A 117 -7.27 -1.66 -10.76
CA ARG A 117 -6.32 -2.14 -11.76
C ARG A 117 -6.63 -1.59 -13.16
N ARG A 118 -7.90 -1.49 -13.54
CA ARG A 118 -8.30 -0.88 -14.83
C ARG A 118 -7.89 0.58 -14.88
N ASP A 119 -8.16 1.34 -13.83
CA ASP A 119 -7.81 2.77 -13.75
C ASP A 119 -6.29 2.99 -13.82
N VAL A 120 -5.51 2.16 -13.12
CA VAL A 120 -4.05 2.20 -13.17
C VAL A 120 -3.53 1.93 -14.58
N LYS A 121 -4.08 0.93 -15.27
CA LYS A 121 -3.68 0.61 -16.65
C LYS A 121 -3.98 1.75 -17.61
N ALA A 122 -5.16 2.37 -17.49
CA ALA A 122 -5.52 3.54 -18.29
C ALA A 122 -4.54 4.70 -18.05
N ARG A 123 -4.22 4.99 -16.78
CA ARG A 123 -3.25 6.02 -16.42
C ARG A 123 -1.85 5.73 -16.95
N ILE A 124 -1.40 4.48 -16.92
CA ILE A 124 -0.10 4.07 -17.48
C ILE A 124 -0.07 4.36 -18.99
N ALA A 125 -1.11 4.01 -19.73
CA ALA A 125 -1.19 4.26 -21.17
C ALA A 125 -1.12 5.77 -21.48
N GLU A 126 -1.90 6.59 -20.77
CA GLU A 126 -1.86 8.06 -20.91
C GLU A 126 -0.45 8.64 -20.65
N LEU A 127 0.22 8.14 -19.61
CA LEU A 127 1.57 8.59 -19.26
C LEU A 127 2.60 8.16 -20.30
N GLN A 128 2.45 6.98 -20.89
CA GLN A 128 3.30 6.50 -21.98
C GLN A 128 3.14 7.35 -23.25
N ASP A 129 1.89 7.69 -23.61
CA ASP A 129 1.62 8.58 -24.75
C ASP A 129 2.20 9.98 -24.51
N THR A 130 2.04 10.50 -23.28
CA THR A 130 2.62 11.78 -22.87
C THR A 130 4.15 11.75 -22.96
N LEU A 131 4.78 10.67 -22.49
CA LEU A 131 6.23 10.50 -22.53
C LEU A 131 6.75 10.53 -23.98
N ALA A 132 6.06 9.87 -24.92
CA ALA A 132 6.44 9.88 -26.33
C ALA A 132 6.44 11.30 -26.94
N VAL A 133 5.47 12.14 -26.57
CA VAL A 133 5.43 13.55 -27.01
C VAL A 133 6.60 14.34 -26.42
N LEU A 134 6.93 14.12 -25.15
CA LEU A 134 8.06 14.78 -24.49
C LEU A 134 9.39 14.37 -25.14
N ASP A 135 9.59 13.07 -25.37
CA ASP A 135 10.80 12.53 -26.01
C ASP A 135 10.98 13.13 -27.41
N TYR A 136 9.91 13.18 -28.22
CA TYR A 136 9.95 13.83 -29.54
C TYR A 136 10.37 15.30 -29.46
N LYS A 137 9.83 16.06 -28.49
CA LYS A 137 10.18 17.48 -28.32
C LYS A 137 11.62 17.66 -27.86
N ILE A 138 12.10 16.82 -26.95
CA ILE A 138 13.48 16.84 -26.48
C ILE A 138 14.44 16.58 -27.66
N ASP A 139 14.16 15.57 -28.48
CA ASP A 139 14.96 15.23 -29.66
C ASP A 139 14.96 16.34 -30.70
N PHE A 140 13.79 16.94 -30.96
CA PHE A 140 13.65 18.07 -31.86
C PHE A 140 14.56 19.23 -31.44
N TYR A 141 14.53 19.63 -30.17
CA TYR A 141 15.39 20.72 -29.69
C TYR A 141 16.87 20.34 -29.64
N ALA A 142 17.20 19.08 -29.33
CA ALA A 142 18.57 18.60 -29.40
C ALA A 142 19.13 18.62 -30.83
N GLY A 143 18.29 18.36 -31.84
CA GLY A 143 18.64 18.50 -33.25
C GLY A 143 18.82 19.96 -33.67
N ALA A 144 17.86 20.83 -33.31
CA ALA A 144 17.90 22.25 -33.63
C ALA A 144 19.15 22.94 -33.06
N ARG A 145 19.52 22.64 -31.81
CA ARG A 145 20.74 23.16 -31.17
C ARG A 145 22.01 22.75 -31.93
N ARG A 146 22.13 21.47 -32.30
CA ARG A 146 23.28 20.97 -33.08
C ARG A 146 23.38 21.63 -34.46
N ALA A 147 22.26 21.94 -35.09
CA ALA A 147 22.23 22.64 -36.37
C ALA A 147 22.68 24.10 -36.24
N SER A 148 22.33 24.79 -35.14
CA SER A 148 22.77 26.16 -34.87
C SER A 148 24.24 26.30 -34.47
N GLU A 149 24.89 25.20 -34.06
CA GLU A 149 26.30 25.17 -33.64
C GLU A 149 27.27 24.83 -34.79
N ARG A 150 26.78 24.56 -36.00
CA ARG A 150 27.64 24.38 -37.18
C ARG A 150 28.06 25.75 -37.75
N PRO A 151 29.38 26.03 -37.87
CA PRO A 151 29.90 27.29 -38.40
C PRO A 151 29.64 27.47 -39.89
#